data_AF-H6RBW2-F1
#
_entry.id   AF-H6RBW2-F1
#
_cell.length_a   1.000
_cell.length_b   1.000
_cell.length_c   1.000
_cell.angle_alpha   90.00
_cell.angle_beta   90.00
_cell.angle_gamma   90.00
#
_symmetry.space_group_name_H-M   'P 1'
#
loop_
_entity.id
_entity.type
_entity.pdbx_description
1 polymer ?
#
loop_
_entity_poly.entity_id
_entity_poly.type
_entity_poly.pdbx_seq_one_letter_code
_entity_poly.pdbx_strand_id
1 'polypeptide(L)'
;MSEEKTSHSDRFADVHAISINRADESAPSAADVYLHATQRPLVLVLTDRTSMSWRLHADPGVRIALVVMSTDMWHELDTDGLTQVDEPRITDQDDWPELSDPALAALAGTPPSSRTHCGTASLFSIRAGP
;
A
#
# COMPACT_ATOMS: atom_id res chain seq x y z
N MET A 1 -28.89 17.93 -2.28
CA MET A 1 -28.00 16.79 -2.00
C MET A 1 -26.64 17.18 -2.53
N SER A 2 -25.74 17.59 -1.64
CA SER A 2 -24.39 18.01 -2.02
C SER A 2 -23.48 16.81 -1.85
N GLU A 3 -22.86 16.35 -2.93
CA GLU A 3 -21.75 15.42 -2.86
C GLU A 3 -20.61 16.11 -2.10
N GLU A 4 -20.36 15.68 -0.88
CA GLU A 4 -19.19 16.08 -0.13
C GLU A 4 -17.96 15.42 -0.78
N LYS A 5 -17.42 16.09 -1.80
CA LYS A 5 -16.03 15.89 -2.18
C LYS A 5 -15.19 16.36 -0.99
N THR A 6 -14.91 15.43 -0.07
CA THR A 6 -13.82 15.56 0.89
C THR A 6 -12.54 15.70 0.08
N SER A 7 -12.20 16.94 -0.25
CA SER A 7 -10.91 17.30 -0.81
C SER A 7 -9.89 16.94 0.25
N HIS A 8 -9.26 15.78 0.09
CA HIS A 8 -8.17 15.33 0.96
C HIS A 8 -6.87 16.08 0.62
N SER A 9 -6.98 17.38 0.36
CA SER A 9 -5.93 18.23 -0.20
C SER A 9 -4.76 18.50 0.75
N ASP A 10 -4.94 18.25 2.05
CA ASP A 10 -3.94 18.53 3.09
C ASP A 10 -3.11 17.32 3.54
N ARG A 11 -3.36 16.11 3.03
CA ARG A 11 -2.50 14.96 3.37
C ARG A 11 -1.19 14.99 2.59
N PHE A 12 -0.08 14.78 3.29
CA PHE A 12 1.26 14.79 2.71
C PHE A 12 1.47 13.63 1.72
N ALA A 13 0.82 12.49 1.96
CA ALA A 13 0.91 11.28 1.15
C ALA A 13 -0.48 10.67 0.90
N ASP A 14 -0.60 9.93 -0.21
CA ASP A 14 -1.79 9.14 -0.53
C ASP A 14 -1.66 7.73 0.02
N VAL A 15 -2.69 7.29 0.75
CA VAL A 15 -2.71 5.97 1.38
C VAL A 15 -3.54 5.02 0.52
N HIS A 16 -2.92 3.96 0.01
CA HIS A 16 -3.60 2.94 -0.78
C HIS A 16 -3.57 1.61 -0.03
N ALA A 17 -4.75 1.15 0.39
CA ALA A 17 -4.89 -0.12 1.11
C ALA A 17 -5.35 -1.24 0.16
N ILE A 18 -4.57 -2.31 0.10
CA ILE A 18 -4.86 -3.53 -0.64
C ILE A 18 -5.01 -4.67 0.37
N SER A 19 -6.12 -5.39 0.28
CA SER A 19 -6.39 -6.57 1.08
C SER A 19 -6.70 -7.78 0.21
N ILE A 20 -5.97 -8.88 0.42
CA ILE A 20 -6.28 -10.19 -0.15
C ILE A 20 -6.76 -11.15 0.93
N ASN A 21 -7.85 -11.85 0.66
CA ASN A 21 -8.30 -12.96 1.48
C ASN A 21 -8.58 -14.18 0.58
N ARG A 22 -7.58 -15.05 0.40
CA ARG A 22 -7.72 -16.23 -0.46
C ARG A 22 -8.74 -17.18 0.13
N ALA A 23 -9.77 -17.49 -0.67
CA ALA A 23 -10.80 -18.46 -0.29
C ALA A 23 -10.44 -19.91 -0.69
N ASP A 24 -9.40 -20.09 -1.51
CA ASP A 24 -8.99 -21.38 -2.08
C ASP A 24 -7.45 -21.48 -2.12
N GLU A 25 -6.92 -22.67 -1.86
CA GLU A 25 -5.48 -23.00 -1.90
C GLU A 25 -4.90 -22.92 -3.32
N SER A 26 -5.74 -23.03 -4.36
CA SER A 26 -5.32 -22.85 -5.75
C SER A 26 -4.98 -21.41 -6.12
N ALA A 27 -5.33 -20.45 -5.25
CA ALA A 27 -5.10 -19.04 -5.51
C ALA A 27 -3.61 -18.67 -5.41
N PRO A 28 -3.13 -17.74 -6.27
CA PRO A 28 -1.74 -17.32 -6.32
C PRO A 28 -1.17 -17.01 -4.92
N SER A 29 0.02 -17.53 -4.63
CA SER A 29 0.74 -17.26 -3.38
C SER A 29 1.55 -15.96 -3.43
N ALA A 30 1.55 -15.27 -4.57
CA ALA A 30 2.26 -14.01 -4.75
C ALA A 30 1.39 -13.02 -5.53
N ALA A 31 1.58 -11.73 -5.25
CA ALA A 31 0.92 -10.64 -5.93
C ALA A 31 1.92 -9.55 -6.32
N ASP A 32 1.87 -9.14 -7.59
CA ASP A 32 2.62 -8.00 -8.11
C ASP A 32 1.82 -6.70 -7.93
N VAL A 33 2.45 -5.66 -7.40
CA VAL A 33 1.86 -4.33 -7.23
C VAL A 33 2.66 -3.33 -8.07
N TYR A 34 2.03 -2.83 -9.12
CA TYR A 34 2.59 -1.81 -9.99
C TYR A 34 2.13 -0.42 -9.55
N LEU A 35 3.10 0.43 -9.22
CA LEU A 35 2.91 1.80 -8.79
C LEU A 35 3.25 2.72 -9.96
N HIS A 36 2.26 3.47 -10.42
CA HIS A 36 2.45 4.41 -11.51
C HIS A 36 2.61 5.83 -10.99
N ALA A 37 3.25 6.68 -11.79
CA ALA A 37 3.59 8.06 -11.44
C ALA A 37 2.48 8.78 -10.64
N THR A 38 2.84 9.24 -9.43
CA THR A 38 1.93 9.90 -8.50
C THR A 38 2.39 11.33 -8.22
N GLN A 39 1.44 12.24 -7.97
CA GLN A 39 1.77 13.62 -7.61
C GLN A 39 2.34 13.71 -6.19
N ARG A 40 1.81 12.89 -5.28
CA ARG A 40 2.20 12.83 -3.86
C ARG A 40 2.94 11.54 -3.55
N PRO A 41 3.79 11.53 -2.51
CA PRO A 41 4.30 10.30 -1.94
C PRO A 41 3.18 9.30 -1.61
N LEU A 42 3.48 8.01 -1.67
CA LEU A 42 2.55 6.93 -1.42
C LEU A 42 2.83 6.26 -0.08
N VAL A 43 1.76 5.90 0.60
CA VAL A 43 1.76 4.88 1.65
C VAL A 43 0.98 3.68 1.14
N LEU A 44 1.63 2.52 1.11
CA LEU A 44 1.00 1.26 0.74
C LEU A 44 0.66 0.48 2.00
N VAL A 45 -0.59 0.05 2.13
CA VAL A 45 -1.01 -0.85 3.20
C VAL A 45 -1.35 -2.18 2.55
N LEU A 46 -0.54 -3.20 2.81
CA LEU A 46 -0.66 -4.54 2.24
C LEU A 46 -1.10 -5.50 3.33
N THR A 47 -2.33 -5.99 3.19
CA THR A 47 -2.92 -6.92 4.14
C THR A 47 -3.27 -8.22 3.45
N ASP A 48 -2.92 -9.34 4.05
CA ASP A 48 -3.48 -10.62 3.64
C ASP A 48 -3.73 -11.55 4.82
N ARG A 49 -4.66 -12.48 4.64
CA ARG A 49 -5.04 -13.47 5.66
C ARG A 49 -4.51 -14.87 5.36
N THR A 50 -3.67 -14.97 4.33
CA THR A 50 -3.20 -16.24 3.78
C THR A 50 -1.81 -15.99 3.21
N SER A 51 -0.77 -16.33 3.98
CA SER A 51 0.63 -16.04 3.69
C SER A 51 0.94 -15.78 2.21
N MET A 52 1.37 -14.55 1.93
CA MET A 52 1.53 -14.04 0.56
C MET A 52 2.88 -13.34 0.40
N SER A 53 3.49 -13.56 -0.76
CA SER A 53 4.65 -12.78 -1.21
C SER A 53 4.18 -11.57 -2.04
N TRP A 54 4.50 -10.36 -1.59
CA TRP A 54 4.20 -9.12 -2.28
C TRP A 54 5.42 -8.67 -3.07
N ARG A 55 5.25 -8.36 -4.35
CA ARG A 55 6.32 -7.85 -5.22
C ARG A 55 5.99 -6.44 -5.66
N LEU A 56 6.86 -5.49 -5.35
CA LEU A 56 6.63 -4.08 -5.68
C LEU A 56 7.41 -3.68 -6.93
N HIS A 57 6.70 -3.01 -7.84
CA HIS A 57 7.23 -2.41 -9.06
C HIS A 57 6.81 -0.95 -9.11
N ALA A 58 7.71 -0.06 -9.51
CA ALA A 58 7.41 1.36 -9.57
C ALA A 58 7.95 2.01 -10.84
N ASP A 59 7.13 2.87 -11.45
CA ASP A 59 7.60 3.76 -12.51
C ASP A 59 8.65 4.74 -11.96
N PRO A 60 9.61 5.20 -12.80
CA PRO A 60 10.58 6.21 -12.38
C PRO A 60 9.92 7.47 -11.81
N GLY A 61 10.43 7.95 -10.67
CA GLY A 61 9.93 9.16 -10.01
C GLY A 61 8.73 8.96 -9.08
N VAL A 62 8.21 7.73 -8.95
CA VAL A 62 7.30 7.37 -7.85
C VAL A 62 8.04 7.53 -6.51
N ARG A 63 7.36 8.11 -5.52
CA ARG A 63 7.89 8.25 -4.16
C ARG A 63 7.08 7.38 -3.22
N ILE A 64 7.68 6.34 -2.66
CA ILE A 64 7.04 5.47 -1.67
C ILE A 64 7.55 5.90 -0.30
N ALA A 65 6.71 6.56 0.49
CA ALA A 65 7.08 7.05 1.81
C ALA A 65 7.10 5.92 2.85
N LEU A 66 6.19 4.95 2.71
CA LEU A 66 6.02 3.86 3.66
C LEU A 66 5.29 2.67 3.02
N VAL A 67 5.74 1.47 3.34
CA VAL A 67 5.01 0.22 3.14
C VAL A 67 4.63 -0.33 4.50
N VAL A 68 3.35 -0.62 4.68
CA VAL A 68 2.77 -1.14 5.92
C VAL A 68 2.29 -2.55 5.64
N MET A 69 2.85 -3.51 6.38
CA MET A 69 2.51 -4.93 6.26
C MET A 69 1.59 -5.37 7.40
N SER A 70 0.68 -6.30 7.13
CA SER A 70 -0.08 -6.96 8.20
C SER A 70 0.84 -7.84 9.06
N THR A 71 0.53 -7.93 10.35
CA THR A 71 1.23 -8.74 11.36
C THR A 71 0.63 -10.12 11.55
N ASP A 72 -0.56 -10.38 10.97
CA ASP A 72 -1.36 -11.55 11.30
C ASP A 72 -0.79 -12.87 10.74
N MET A 73 -0.01 -12.81 9.66
CA MET A 73 0.50 -14.00 8.96
C MET A 73 1.97 -13.82 8.57
N TRP A 74 2.61 -14.90 8.10
CA TRP A 74 3.92 -14.78 7.45
C TRP A 74 3.75 -14.21 6.05
N HIS A 75 4.47 -13.14 5.74
CA HIS A 75 4.49 -12.49 4.44
C HIS A 75 5.94 -12.29 4.00
N GLU A 76 6.14 -12.23 2.70
CA GLU A 76 7.41 -11.82 2.10
C GLU A 76 7.17 -10.53 1.33
N LEU A 77 8.09 -9.57 1.43
CA LEU A 77 8.07 -8.35 0.64
C LEU A 77 9.33 -8.32 -0.21
N ASP A 78 9.14 -8.36 -1.52
CA ASP A 78 10.16 -8.23 -2.54
C ASP A 78 10.11 -6.81 -3.13
N THR A 79 11.20 -6.08 -2.92
CA THR A 79 11.41 -4.72 -3.42
C THR A 79 12.43 -4.65 -4.56
N ASP A 80 12.87 -5.79 -5.13
CA ASP A 80 13.86 -5.80 -6.22
C ASP A 80 13.32 -5.11 -7.48
N GLY A 81 11.99 -5.04 -7.64
CA GLY A 81 11.33 -4.28 -8.71
C GLY A 81 11.40 -2.75 -8.53
N LEU A 82 11.89 -2.24 -7.40
CA LEU A 82 12.01 -0.81 -7.08
C LEU A 82 13.34 -0.19 -7.53
N THR A 83 13.90 -0.67 -8.63
CA THR A 83 15.26 -0.29 -9.12
C THR A 83 15.48 1.19 -9.45
N GLN A 84 14.42 1.99 -9.58
CA GLN A 84 14.47 3.39 -10.01
C GLN A 84 13.85 4.35 -8.99
N VAL A 85 13.62 3.88 -7.76
CA VAL A 85 13.07 4.68 -6.66
C VAL A 85 13.91 4.46 -5.40
N ASP A 86 13.80 5.39 -4.45
CA ASP A 86 14.44 5.22 -3.15
C ASP A 86 13.83 4.02 -2.40
N GLU A 87 14.66 3.31 -1.63
CA GLU A 87 14.20 2.21 -0.80
C GLU A 87 13.11 2.68 0.17
N PRO A 88 11.93 2.05 0.18
CA PRO A 88 10.84 2.47 1.05
C PRO A 88 11.14 2.11 2.50
N ARG A 89 10.63 2.94 3.43
CA ARG A 89 10.50 2.52 4.82
C ARG A 89 9.45 1.42 4.88
N ILE A 90 9.71 0.37 5.66
CA ILE A 90 8.79 -0.74 5.87
C ILE A 90 8.47 -0.80 7.37
N THR A 91 7.20 -0.99 7.70
CA THR A 91 6.73 -1.15 9.08
C THR A 91 5.59 -2.15 9.12
N ASP A 92 5.35 -2.68 10.31
CA ASP A 92 4.17 -3.46 10.60
C ASP A 92 2.98 -2.55 10.92
N GLN A 93 1.77 -3.05 10.66
CA GLN A 93 0.53 -2.30 10.84
C GLN A 93 0.30 -1.87 12.29
N ASP A 94 0.73 -2.69 13.25
CA ASP A 94 0.61 -2.39 14.69
C ASP A 94 1.59 -1.30 15.13
N ASP A 95 2.75 -1.20 14.47
CA ASP A 95 3.80 -0.22 14.78
C ASP A 95 3.61 1.12 14.04
N TRP A 96 2.79 1.14 12.98
CA TRP A 96 2.58 2.34 12.15
C TRP A 96 2.15 3.58 12.97
N PRO A 97 1.22 3.50 13.95
CA PRO A 97 0.86 4.65 14.78
C PRO A 97 2.00 5.17 15.67
N GLU A 98 3.02 4.36 15.92
CA GLU A 98 4.14 4.65 16.84
C GLU A 98 5.39 5.16 16.12
N LEU A 99 5.33 5.34 14.80
CA LEU A 99 6.47 5.86 14.04
C LEU A 99 6.94 7.21 14.58
N SER A 100 8.27 7.37 14.63
CA SER A 100 8.91 8.62 15.07
C SER A 100 8.63 9.82 14.14
N ASP A 101 8.17 9.56 12.92
CA ASP A 101 7.74 10.58 11.98
C ASP A 101 6.25 10.89 12.21
N PRO A 102 5.92 12.05 12.81
CA PRO A 102 4.54 12.36 13.19
C PRO A 102 3.61 12.54 11.98
N ALA A 103 4.14 12.93 10.81
CA ALA A 103 3.32 13.07 9.61
C ALA A 103 2.90 11.71 9.06
N LEU A 104 3.80 10.72 9.09
CA LEU A 104 3.49 9.34 8.72
C LEU A 104 2.63 8.62 9.76
N ALA A 105 2.92 8.79 11.05
CA ALA A 105 2.14 8.19 12.14
C ALA A 105 0.68 8.69 12.12
N ALA A 106 0.46 9.99 11.86
CA ALA A 106 -0.89 10.55 11.77
C ALA A 106 -1.75 9.89 10.69
N LEU A 107 -1.15 9.41 9.58
CA LEU A 107 -1.88 8.76 8.50
C LEU A 107 -2.52 7.42 8.92
N ALA A 108 -1.98 6.74 9.94
CA ALA A 108 -2.53 5.48 10.45
C ALA A 108 -3.98 5.64 10.96
N GLY A 109 -4.30 6.82 11.51
CA GLY A 109 -5.66 7.16 11.98
C GLY A 109 -6.59 7.71 10.90
N THR A 110 -6.12 7.83 9.64
CA THR A 110 -6.90 8.46 8.56
C THR A 110 -7.51 7.42 7.61
N PRO A 111 -8.71 7.69 7.05
CA PRO A 111 -9.24 6.87 5.97
C PRO A 111 -8.30 6.90 4.75
N PRO A 112 -8.00 5.74 4.14
CA PRO A 112 -7.10 5.68 3.00
C PRO A 112 -7.73 6.34 1.76
N SER A 113 -6.86 6.86 0.88
CA SER A 113 -7.24 7.40 -0.43
C SER A 113 -7.96 6.37 -1.30
N SER A 114 -7.58 5.09 -1.19
CA SER A 114 -8.32 3.99 -1.79
C SER A 114 -8.28 2.73 -0.94
N ARG A 115 -9.34 1.91 -1.02
CA ARG A 115 -9.37 0.55 -0.48
C ARG A 115 -9.73 -0.43 -1.60
N THR A 116 -8.91 -1.45 -1.77
CA THR A 116 -9.15 -2.57 -2.69
C THR A 116 -9.17 -3.85 -1.89
N HIS A 117 -10.25 -4.64 -2.01
CA HIS A 117 -10.35 -5.95 -1.40
C HIS A 117 -10.64 -7.00 -2.49
N CYS A 118 -9.86 -8.08 -2.50
CA CYS A 118 -9.98 -9.13 -3.50
C CYS A 118 -9.86 -10.53 -2.87
N GLY A 119 -10.65 -11.48 -3.37
CA GLY A 119 -10.54 -12.89 -2.97
C GLY A 119 -9.42 -13.61 -3.71
N THR A 120 -9.23 -13.31 -5.00
CA THR A 120 -8.18 -13.88 -5.84
C THR A 120 -7.65 -12.79 -6.76
N ALA A 121 -6.38 -12.41 -6.57
CA ALA A 121 -5.68 -11.49 -7.44
C ALA A 121 -4.17 -11.75 -7.36
N SER A 122 -3.49 -11.70 -8.49
CA SER A 122 -2.02 -11.76 -8.58
C SER A 122 -1.41 -10.46 -9.07
N LEU A 123 -2.23 -9.45 -9.40
CA LEU A 123 -1.75 -8.18 -9.93
C LEU A 123 -2.63 -7.03 -9.48
N PHE A 124 -1.99 -5.97 -9.00
CA PHE A 124 -2.60 -4.67 -8.72
C PHE A 124 -1.86 -3.57 -9.48
N SER A 125 -2.61 -2.57 -9.95
CA SER A 125 -2.05 -1.38 -10.59
C SER A 125 -2.64 -0.16 -9.89
N ILE A 126 -1.80 0.58 -9.17
CA ILE A 126 -2.18 1.82 -8.48
C ILE A 126 -1.85 3.00 -9.39
N ARG A 127 -2.86 3.80 -9.68
CA ARG A 127 -2.75 5.05 -10.42
C ARG A 127 -3.38 6.14 -9.57
N ALA A 128 -2.57 7.08 -9.07
CA ALA A 128 -3.12 8.28 -8.45
C ALA A 128 -3.65 9.19 -9.58
N GLY A 129 -4.91 9.62 -9.46
CA GLY A 129 -5.52 10.52 -10.44
C GLY A 129 -4.84 11.91 -10.45
N PRO A 130 -5.05 12.69 -11.53
CA PRO A 130 -4.57 14.07 -11.63
C PRO A 130 -5.23 15.02 -10.62
#